data_AF-A0A8H4LVX0-F1
#
_entry.id   AF-A0A8H4LVX0-F1
#
_cell.length_a   1.000
_cell.length_b   1.000
_cell.length_c   1.000
_cell.angle_alpha   90.00
_cell.angle_beta   90.00
_cell.angle_gamma   90.00
#
_symmetry.space_group_name_H-M   'P 1'
#
loop_
_entity.id
_entity.type
_entity.pdbx_description
1 polymer ?
#
loop_
_entity_poly.entity_id
_entity_poly.type
_entity_poly.pdbx_seq_one_letter_code
_entity_poly.pdbx_strand_id
1 'polypeptide(L)'
;MTTTLNLANRHPIAYSSAKRKEFDVITRIAHAAETENFRNVLQQHDKDIIAVTKHHLRLGPSDTCRLQPQWITGGFNVCIPIQVTGSFNKRLLLRCPLPHMHAEPHYPGTVDENMRGEVGAYAWMQESCPDIRIPRLYGFGFSNNTDFTHESRLGIHVRLWRRVRRALYRILRYPALARFAPNPLRHDLPTAYMVMEYVGSEVGQTLSDTWDQQREDPAHLETLCRSMARIMLAVSRVPQPRIGSFRFNDDGTITLANRPLNRLWQT
;
A
#
# COMPACT_ATOMS: atom_id res chain seq x y z
N MET A 1 -7.68 5.53 -42.73
CA MET A 1 -7.43 4.48 -41.72
C MET A 1 -7.64 5.09 -40.36
N THR A 2 -8.52 4.52 -39.55
CA THR A 2 -8.89 5.08 -38.23
C THR A 2 -7.84 4.65 -37.22
N THR A 3 -6.85 5.51 -36.94
CA THR A 3 -5.83 5.20 -35.92
C THR A 3 -6.49 5.16 -34.54
N THR A 4 -6.55 3.97 -33.97
CA THR A 4 -7.07 3.70 -32.62
C THR A 4 -5.92 3.72 -31.63
N LEU A 5 -6.12 4.42 -30.52
CA LEU A 5 -5.15 4.58 -29.43
C LEU A 5 -5.62 3.73 -28.24
N ASN A 6 -4.79 2.79 -27.81
CA ASN A 6 -5.07 1.93 -26.66
C ASN A 6 -4.70 2.64 -25.37
N LEU A 7 -5.65 2.74 -24.44
CA LEU A 7 -5.47 3.35 -23.12
C LEU A 7 -5.50 2.28 -22.04
N ALA A 8 -4.70 2.42 -20.99
CA ALA A 8 -4.74 1.54 -19.83
C ALA A 8 -6.16 1.51 -19.23
N ASN A 9 -6.70 0.30 -19.06
CA ASN A 9 -8.00 0.00 -18.45
C ASN A 9 -9.22 0.69 -19.10
N ARG A 10 -9.17 1.03 -20.40
CA ARG A 10 -10.32 1.62 -21.14
C ARG A 10 -10.40 1.11 -22.57
N HIS A 11 -11.59 1.24 -23.16
CA HIS A 11 -11.79 0.95 -24.58
C HIS A 11 -10.89 1.84 -25.47
N PRO A 12 -10.37 1.30 -26.58
CA PRO A 12 -9.55 2.07 -27.52
C PRO A 12 -10.29 3.32 -27.99
N ILE A 13 -9.58 4.45 -28.04
CA ILE A 13 -10.16 5.71 -28.52
C ILE A 13 -9.64 6.06 -29.91
N ALA A 14 -10.52 6.49 -30.80
CA ALA A 14 -10.11 7.02 -32.09
C ALA A 14 -9.42 8.38 -31.92
N TYR A 15 -8.47 8.71 -32.80
CA TYR A 15 -7.75 10.00 -32.79
C TYR A 15 -8.68 11.24 -32.77
N SER A 16 -9.81 11.19 -33.48
CA SER A 16 -10.82 12.26 -33.47
C SER A 16 -11.57 12.41 -32.14
N SER A 17 -11.65 11.33 -31.35
CA SER A 17 -12.17 11.37 -29.98
C SER A 17 -11.11 11.88 -29.00
N ALA A 18 -9.84 11.50 -29.21
CA ALA A 18 -8.69 11.95 -28.43
C ALA A 18 -8.52 13.47 -28.43
N LYS A 19 -8.67 14.13 -29.59
CA LYS A 19 -8.62 15.61 -29.70
C LYS A 19 -9.67 16.37 -28.88
N ARG A 20 -10.76 15.70 -28.48
CA ARG A 20 -11.88 16.29 -27.73
C ARG A 20 -11.81 16.01 -26.23
N LYS A 21 -10.71 15.40 -25.75
CA LYS A 21 -10.49 15.12 -24.33
C LYS A 21 -9.52 16.15 -23.76
N GLU A 22 -9.81 16.60 -22.54
CA GLU A 22 -9.00 17.60 -21.81
C GLU A 22 -7.74 17.02 -21.16
N PHE A 23 -7.47 15.71 -21.30
CA PHE A 23 -6.29 15.07 -20.73
C PHE A 23 -5.27 14.72 -21.81
N ASP A 24 -3.99 14.74 -21.46
CA ASP A 24 -2.91 14.35 -22.36
C ASP A 24 -2.97 12.84 -22.67
N VAL A 25 -3.45 12.56 -23.88
CA VAL A 25 -3.62 11.20 -24.39
C VAL A 25 -2.26 10.54 -24.69
N ILE A 26 -1.25 11.31 -25.11
CA ILE A 26 0.07 10.78 -25.46
C ILE A 26 0.77 10.27 -24.20
N THR A 27 0.79 11.11 -23.16
CA THR A 27 1.34 10.74 -21.86
C THR A 27 0.65 9.48 -21.31
N ARG A 28 -0.68 9.38 -21.43
CA ARG A 28 -1.40 8.18 -20.98
C ARG A 28 -1.05 6.90 -21.74
N ILE A 29 -0.78 6.99 -23.04
CA ILE A 29 -0.34 5.82 -23.83
C ILE A 29 1.05 5.40 -23.39
N ALA A 30 1.97 6.36 -23.21
CA ALA A 30 3.31 6.07 -22.70
C ALA A 30 3.25 5.42 -21.32
N HIS A 31 2.45 5.95 -20.40
CA HIS A 31 2.25 5.37 -19.07
C HIS A 31 1.65 3.97 -19.13
N ALA A 32 0.75 3.68 -20.07
CA ALA A 32 0.20 2.35 -20.25
C ALA A 32 1.28 1.33 -20.68
N ALA A 33 2.15 1.72 -21.62
CA ALA A 33 3.28 0.89 -22.04
C ALA A 33 4.28 0.66 -20.91
N GLU A 34 4.65 1.71 -20.17
CA GLU A 34 5.55 1.61 -19.00
C GLU A 34 4.96 0.71 -17.89
N THR A 35 3.65 0.79 -17.69
CA THR A 35 2.94 -0.07 -16.73
C THR A 35 3.00 -1.54 -17.14
N GLU A 36 2.78 -1.85 -18.41
CA GLU A 36 2.85 -3.23 -18.91
C GLU A 36 4.28 -3.76 -18.88
N ASN A 37 5.27 -2.94 -19.25
CA ASN A 37 6.69 -3.29 -19.11
C ASN A 37 7.05 -3.65 -17.66
N PHE A 38 6.65 -2.81 -16.71
CA PHE A 38 6.88 -3.07 -15.30
C PHE A 38 6.15 -4.31 -14.79
N ARG A 39 4.93 -4.56 -15.27
CA ARG A 39 4.20 -5.79 -14.97
C ARG A 39 4.95 -7.03 -15.46
N ASN A 40 5.46 -7.01 -16.69
CA ASN A 40 6.25 -8.11 -17.25
C ASN A 40 7.52 -8.36 -16.44
N VAL A 41 8.19 -7.30 -15.98
CA VAL A 41 9.34 -7.41 -15.07
C VAL A 41 8.92 -8.09 -13.76
N LEU A 42 7.85 -7.64 -13.12
CA LEU A 42 7.36 -8.27 -11.88
C LEU A 42 7.00 -9.75 -12.07
N GLN A 43 6.45 -10.14 -13.22
CA GLN A 43 6.13 -11.54 -13.54
C GLN A 43 7.38 -12.42 -13.64
N GLN A 44 8.50 -11.88 -14.14
CA GLN A 44 9.78 -12.58 -14.16
C GLN A 44 10.30 -12.86 -12.73
N HIS A 45 9.87 -12.06 -11.76
CA HIS A 45 10.23 -12.15 -10.34
C HIS A 45 9.16 -12.84 -9.46
N ASP A 46 8.25 -13.64 -10.04
CA ASP A 46 7.21 -14.36 -9.30
C ASP A 46 7.75 -15.18 -8.11
N LYS A 47 8.94 -15.78 -8.27
CA LYS A 47 9.61 -16.55 -7.20
C LYS A 47 9.99 -15.66 -6.02
N ASP A 48 10.48 -14.45 -6.28
CA ASP A 48 10.86 -13.48 -5.26
C ASP A 48 9.64 -12.94 -4.52
N ILE A 49 8.56 -12.63 -5.25
CA ILE A 49 7.27 -12.20 -4.68
C ILE A 49 6.75 -13.25 -3.69
N ILE A 50 6.81 -14.54 -4.07
CA ILE A 50 6.44 -15.66 -3.19
C ILE A 50 7.39 -15.75 -1.98
N ALA A 51 8.70 -15.64 -2.20
CA ALA A 51 9.71 -15.74 -1.15
C ALA A 51 9.53 -14.64 -0.08
N VAL A 52 9.40 -13.39 -0.53
CA VAL A 52 9.09 -12.22 0.31
C VAL A 52 7.82 -12.41 1.10
N THR A 53 6.75 -12.87 0.45
CA THR A 53 5.45 -13.08 1.13
C THR A 53 5.57 -14.17 2.20
N LYS A 54 6.22 -15.30 1.87
CA LYS A 54 6.50 -16.38 2.84
C LYS A 54 7.33 -15.89 4.02
N HIS A 55 8.34 -15.07 3.76
CA HIS A 55 9.24 -14.52 4.77
C HIS A 55 8.52 -13.59 5.75
N HIS A 56 7.73 -12.63 5.28
CA HIS A 56 7.01 -11.70 6.16
C HIS A 56 5.91 -12.39 7.00
N LEU A 57 5.31 -13.44 6.46
CA LEU A 57 4.26 -14.19 7.17
C LEU A 57 4.81 -15.31 8.04
N ARG A 58 6.09 -15.67 7.87
CA ARG A 58 6.74 -16.84 8.46
C ARG A 58 6.03 -18.15 8.15
N LEU A 59 5.71 -18.33 6.89
CA LEU A 59 5.09 -19.56 6.39
C LEU A 59 6.07 -20.73 6.49
N GLY A 60 5.57 -21.87 6.94
CA GLY A 60 6.34 -23.12 7.03
C GLY A 60 6.51 -23.80 5.67
N PRO A 61 7.30 -24.89 5.61
CA PRO A 61 7.52 -25.64 4.37
C PRO A 61 6.24 -26.27 3.78
N SER A 62 5.29 -26.64 4.65
CA SER A 62 3.99 -27.19 4.28
C SER A 62 2.99 -26.15 3.77
N ASP A 63 3.27 -24.86 3.98
CA ASP A 63 2.37 -23.79 3.59
C ASP A 63 2.53 -23.45 2.11
N THR A 64 1.40 -23.34 1.43
CA THR A 64 1.34 -23.03 0.01
C THR A 64 1.05 -21.55 -0.18
N CYS A 65 1.83 -20.90 -1.04
CA CYS A 65 1.68 -19.49 -1.39
C CYS A 65 1.60 -19.42 -2.93
N ARG A 66 0.48 -18.91 -3.45
CA ARG A 66 0.19 -18.86 -4.90
C ARG A 66 -0.22 -17.46 -5.30
N LEU A 67 0.45 -16.91 -6.31
CA LEU A 67 0.05 -15.68 -6.95
C LEU A 67 -1.22 -15.92 -7.78
N GLN A 68 -2.14 -14.96 -7.77
CA GLN A 68 -3.31 -15.02 -8.63
C GLN A 68 -2.97 -14.43 -10.01
N PRO A 69 -3.53 -14.97 -11.11
CA PRO A 69 -3.23 -14.50 -12.46
C PRO A 69 -3.79 -13.10 -12.75
N GLN A 70 -4.88 -12.75 -12.08
CA GLN A 70 -5.57 -11.47 -12.23
C GLN A 70 -4.94 -10.38 -11.35
N TRP A 71 -4.01 -9.61 -11.92
CA TRP A 71 -3.36 -8.50 -11.24
C TRP A 71 -4.21 -7.24 -11.38
N ILE A 72 -4.24 -6.44 -10.32
CA ILE A 72 -5.02 -5.20 -10.27
C ILE A 72 -4.07 -4.05 -10.52
N THR A 73 -4.22 -3.39 -11.65
CA THR A 73 -3.40 -2.22 -12.02
C THR A 73 -4.18 -0.95 -11.69
N GLY A 74 -3.78 -0.27 -10.61
CA GLY A 74 -4.26 1.06 -10.26
C GLY A 74 -3.46 2.16 -10.96
N GLY A 75 -3.84 3.42 -10.73
CA GLY A 75 -3.16 4.56 -11.35
C GLY A 75 -1.70 4.74 -10.92
N PHE A 76 -1.35 4.33 -9.69
CA PHE A 76 0.00 4.52 -9.13
C PHE A 76 0.68 3.21 -8.73
N ASN A 77 -0.02 2.08 -8.78
CA ASN A 77 0.48 0.83 -8.21
C ASN A 77 -0.05 -0.38 -8.98
N VAL A 78 0.77 -1.43 -9.03
CA VAL A 78 0.37 -2.78 -9.41
C VAL A 78 0.14 -3.57 -8.12
N CYS A 79 -1.03 -4.17 -8.01
CA CYS A 79 -1.43 -4.98 -6.86
C CYS A 79 -1.59 -6.43 -7.31
N ILE A 80 -0.87 -7.32 -6.63
CA ILE A 80 -0.77 -8.74 -6.95
C ILE A 80 -1.50 -9.51 -5.85
N PRO A 81 -2.68 -10.06 -6.11
CA PRO A 81 -3.37 -10.87 -5.12
C PRO A 81 -2.63 -12.18 -4.89
N ILE A 82 -2.48 -12.58 -3.63
CA ILE A 82 -1.77 -13.77 -3.21
C ILE A 82 -2.67 -14.62 -2.34
N GLN A 83 -2.84 -15.89 -2.71
CA GLN A 83 -3.54 -16.88 -1.91
C GLN A 83 -2.53 -17.65 -1.07
N VAL A 84 -2.73 -17.66 0.24
CA VAL A 84 -1.97 -18.50 1.16
C VAL A 84 -2.90 -19.57 1.74
N THR A 85 -2.43 -20.82 1.77
CA THR A 85 -3.13 -21.96 2.38
C THR A 85 -2.18 -22.77 3.25
N GLY A 86 -2.70 -23.39 4.32
CA GLY A 86 -1.93 -24.10 5.34
C GLY A 86 -2.17 -23.50 6.73
N SER A 87 -1.10 -23.22 7.47
CA SER A 87 -1.13 -22.59 8.80
C SER A 87 -1.79 -21.21 8.81
N PHE A 88 -1.75 -20.52 7.66
CA PHE A 88 -2.33 -19.21 7.46
C PHE A 88 -3.22 -19.22 6.21
N ASN A 89 -4.53 -19.42 6.40
CA ASN A 89 -5.48 -19.48 5.29
C ASN A 89 -6.14 -18.13 5.03
N LYS A 90 -5.48 -17.24 4.28
CA LYS A 90 -6.00 -15.91 3.92
C LYS A 90 -5.54 -15.45 2.53
N ARG A 91 -6.33 -14.56 1.94
CA ARG A 91 -5.93 -13.76 0.78
C ARG A 91 -5.18 -12.52 1.23
N LEU A 92 -4.12 -12.21 0.48
CA LEU A 92 -3.25 -11.08 0.68
C LEU A 92 -3.11 -10.30 -0.62
N LEU A 93 -2.59 -9.10 -0.50
CA LEU A 93 -2.30 -8.22 -1.61
C LEU A 93 -0.85 -7.75 -1.45
N LEU A 94 -0.01 -8.06 -2.44
CA LEU A 94 1.29 -7.44 -2.56
C LEU A 94 1.17 -6.24 -3.48
N ARG A 95 1.47 -5.06 -2.96
CA ARG A 95 1.35 -3.80 -3.68
C ARG A 95 2.73 -3.27 -4.03
N CYS A 96 2.96 -3.04 -5.31
CA CYS A 96 4.17 -2.44 -5.86
C CYS A 96 3.83 -1.06 -6.46
N PRO A 97 4.48 0.04 -6.05
CA PRO A 97 4.34 1.33 -6.69
C PRO A 97 4.93 1.30 -8.11
N LEU A 98 4.33 2.08 -9.01
CA LEU A 98 4.76 2.24 -10.40
C LEU A 98 5.84 3.33 -10.50
N PRO A 99 7.12 3.02 -10.79
CA PRO A 99 8.20 4.01 -10.72
C PRO A 99 7.95 5.26 -11.59
N HIS A 100 7.46 5.08 -12.82
CA HIS A 100 7.17 6.18 -13.75
C HIS A 100 6.06 7.14 -13.23
N MET A 101 5.15 6.66 -12.37
CA MET A 101 4.09 7.48 -11.76
C MET A 101 4.57 8.30 -10.55
N HIS A 102 5.79 8.03 -10.07
CA HIS A 102 6.40 8.73 -8.95
C HIS A 102 7.50 9.70 -9.36
N ALA A 103 7.74 9.88 -10.66
CA ALA A 103 8.86 10.64 -11.22
C ALA A 103 10.24 10.04 -10.84
N GLU A 104 10.28 8.75 -10.50
CA GLU A 104 11.50 8.01 -10.16
C GLU A 104 12.59 8.10 -11.24
N PRO A 105 12.28 8.09 -12.56
CA PRO A 105 13.32 8.27 -13.59
C PRO A 105 14.03 9.63 -13.54
N HIS A 106 13.38 10.66 -12.98
CA HIS A 106 13.93 12.02 -12.89
C HIS A 106 14.49 12.31 -11.49
N TYR A 107 13.88 11.73 -10.46
CA TYR A 107 14.23 11.92 -9.05
C TYR A 107 14.27 10.56 -8.35
N PRO A 108 15.43 9.87 -8.37
CA PRO A 108 15.57 8.59 -7.69
C PRO A 108 15.28 8.69 -6.18
N GLY A 109 14.59 7.68 -5.63
CA GLY A 109 14.19 7.62 -4.22
C GLY A 109 12.81 8.20 -3.91
N THR A 110 12.10 8.77 -4.89
CA THR A 110 10.73 9.27 -4.70
C THR A 110 9.73 8.18 -4.41
N VAL A 111 9.89 7.00 -4.99
CA VAL A 111 9.07 5.82 -4.70
C VAL A 111 9.19 5.47 -3.23
N ASP A 112 10.42 5.32 -2.73
CA ASP A 112 10.70 4.96 -1.34
C ASP A 112 10.18 6.03 -0.38
N GLU A 113 10.39 7.32 -0.66
CA GLU A 113 9.90 8.39 0.22
C GLU A 113 8.36 8.43 0.28
N ASN A 114 7.67 8.25 -0.85
CA ASN A 114 6.20 8.14 -0.87
C ASN A 114 5.73 6.93 -0.06
N MET A 115 6.41 5.80 -0.23
CA MET A 115 6.07 4.58 0.47
C MET A 115 6.34 4.68 1.99
N ARG A 116 7.44 5.33 2.41
CA ARG A 116 7.72 5.63 3.82
C ARG A 116 6.60 6.45 4.44
N GLY A 117 6.02 7.36 3.66
CA GLY A 117 4.88 8.16 4.09
C GLY A 117 3.64 7.32 4.34
N GLU A 118 3.30 6.48 3.37
CA GLU A 118 2.15 5.59 3.45
C GLU A 118 2.29 4.54 4.56
N VAL A 119 3.43 3.86 4.65
CA VAL A 119 3.75 2.90 5.71
C VAL A 119 3.69 3.56 7.09
N GLY A 120 4.21 4.78 7.21
CA GLY A 120 4.13 5.56 8.45
C GLY A 120 2.69 5.82 8.87
N ALA A 121 1.83 6.16 7.92
CA ALA A 121 0.39 6.35 8.17
C ALA A 121 -0.31 5.05 8.57
N TYR A 122 -0.03 3.93 7.88
CA TYR A 122 -0.57 2.62 8.28
C TYR A 122 -0.16 2.24 9.70
N ALA A 123 1.14 2.32 10.00
CA ALA A 123 1.66 1.97 11.32
C ALA A 123 1.06 2.86 12.42
N TRP A 124 0.95 4.17 12.17
CA TRP A 124 0.34 5.09 13.12
C TRP A 124 -1.16 4.82 13.32
N MET A 125 -1.93 4.61 12.25
CA MET A 125 -3.37 4.34 12.34
C MET A 125 -3.66 3.00 13.03
N GLN A 126 -2.91 1.94 12.72
CA GLN A 126 -3.08 0.62 13.35
C GLN A 126 -2.84 0.65 14.86
N GLU A 127 -1.99 1.57 15.33
CA GLU A 127 -1.68 1.71 16.75
C GLU A 127 -2.58 2.71 17.48
N SER A 128 -2.88 3.84 16.84
CA SER A 128 -3.57 4.98 17.48
C SER A 128 -5.09 4.92 17.31
N CYS A 129 -5.58 4.26 16.26
CA CYS A 129 -7.00 4.21 15.90
C CYS A 129 -7.49 2.76 15.71
N PRO A 130 -7.45 1.91 16.75
CA PRO A 130 -7.82 0.49 16.62
C PRO A 130 -9.30 0.27 16.28
N ASP A 131 -10.16 1.26 16.57
CA ASP A 131 -11.60 1.21 16.28
C ASP A 131 -11.91 1.38 14.79
N ILE A 132 -10.96 1.91 14.00
CA ILE A 132 -11.10 2.07 12.55
C ILE A 132 -10.56 0.83 11.86
N ARG A 133 -11.41 0.18 11.09
CA ARG A 133 -10.99 -0.97 10.30
C ARG A 133 -10.21 -0.53 9.06
N ILE A 134 -8.89 -0.66 9.12
CA ILE A 134 -7.99 -0.51 7.96
C ILE A 134 -7.34 -1.85 7.59
N PRO A 135 -6.95 -2.07 6.32
CA PRO A 135 -6.23 -3.28 5.92
C PRO A 135 -4.98 -3.51 6.78
N ARG A 136 -4.74 -4.77 7.18
CA ARG A 136 -3.55 -5.10 7.95
C ARG A 136 -2.31 -5.15 7.06
N LEU A 137 -1.36 -4.25 7.31
CA LEU A 137 0.00 -4.33 6.79
C LEU A 137 0.81 -5.40 7.55
N TYR A 138 1.31 -6.41 6.85
CA TYR A 138 2.09 -7.52 7.43
C TYR A 138 3.59 -7.32 7.31
N GLY A 139 4.03 -6.68 6.23
CA GLY A 139 5.43 -6.38 5.97
C GLY A 139 5.58 -5.49 4.75
N PHE A 140 6.76 -4.95 4.57
CA PHE A 140 7.11 -4.11 3.44
C PHE A 140 8.63 -4.09 3.25
N GLY A 141 9.07 -3.78 2.03
CA GLY A 141 10.48 -3.60 1.69
C GLY A 141 10.67 -2.35 0.84
N PHE A 142 11.80 -1.67 1.03
CA PHE A 142 12.21 -0.53 0.21
C PHE A 142 13.16 -0.95 -0.91
N SER A 143 13.36 -0.08 -1.91
CA SER A 143 14.21 -0.37 -3.08
C SER A 143 15.67 -0.71 -2.74
N ASN A 144 16.13 -0.34 -1.54
CA ASN A 144 17.47 -0.65 -1.02
C ASN A 144 17.56 -1.99 -0.26
N ASN A 145 16.62 -2.92 -0.46
CA ASN A 145 16.53 -4.21 0.22
C ASN A 145 16.48 -4.10 1.76
N THR A 146 15.88 -3.02 2.27
CA THR A 146 15.55 -2.92 3.69
C THR A 146 14.12 -3.37 3.94
N ASP A 147 14.00 -4.58 4.49
CA ASP A 147 12.71 -5.22 4.74
C ASP A 147 12.30 -5.11 6.20
N PHE A 148 11.02 -4.87 6.41
CA PHE A 148 10.41 -4.77 7.71
C PHE A 148 9.20 -5.69 7.81
N THR A 149 9.12 -6.43 8.90
CA THR A 149 7.99 -7.32 9.19
C THR A 149 7.27 -6.85 10.45
N HIS A 150 5.95 -6.99 10.45
CA HIS A 150 5.14 -6.70 11.62
C HIS A 150 5.51 -7.63 12.80
N GLU A 151 5.66 -7.06 14.00
CA GLU A 151 6.12 -7.75 15.20
C GLU A 151 5.31 -9.01 15.54
N SER A 152 4.01 -9.02 15.27
CA SER A 152 3.16 -10.20 15.56
C SER A 152 3.59 -11.46 14.79
N ARG A 153 4.29 -11.30 13.66
CA ARG A 153 4.81 -12.39 12.84
C ARG A 153 6.21 -12.77 13.24
N LEU A 154 6.90 -12.00 14.08
CA LEU A 154 8.27 -12.28 14.46
C LEU A 154 8.36 -13.34 15.57
N GLY A 155 9.59 -13.84 15.78
CA GLY A 155 9.87 -14.91 16.73
C GLY A 155 9.66 -14.41 18.15
N ILE A 156 9.37 -15.32 19.08
CA ILE A 156 9.03 -14.96 20.46
C ILE A 156 10.15 -14.12 21.10
N HIS A 157 11.41 -14.49 20.88
CA HIS A 157 12.58 -13.75 21.41
C HIS A 157 12.65 -12.32 20.88
N VAL A 158 12.47 -12.13 19.56
CA VAL A 158 12.48 -10.80 18.93
C VAL A 158 11.32 -9.96 19.45
N ARG A 159 10.14 -10.55 19.61
CA ARG A 159 8.96 -9.89 20.18
C ARG A 159 9.18 -9.47 21.63
N LEU A 160 9.79 -10.32 22.45
CA LEU A 160 10.10 -10.02 23.84
C LEU A 160 11.11 -8.88 23.94
N TRP A 161 12.21 -8.96 23.17
CA TRP A 161 13.22 -7.91 23.09
C TRP A 161 12.63 -6.56 22.64
N ARG A 162 11.78 -6.57 21.61
CA ARG A 162 11.07 -5.37 21.13
C ARG A 162 10.16 -4.76 22.19
N ARG A 163 9.44 -5.58 22.97
CA ARG A 163 8.64 -5.10 24.10
C ARG A 163 9.51 -4.42 25.17
N VAL A 164 10.64 -5.02 25.52
CA VAL A 164 11.61 -4.44 26.46
C VAL A 164 12.14 -3.12 25.92
N ARG A 165 12.62 -3.09 24.66
CA ARG A 165 13.12 -1.87 24.02
C ARG A 165 12.07 -0.76 23.99
N ARG A 166 10.80 -1.07 23.68
CA ARG A 166 9.70 -0.10 23.71
C ARG A 166 9.39 0.40 25.12
N ALA A 167 9.49 -0.46 26.14
CA ALA A 167 9.36 -0.03 27.52
C ALA A 167 10.48 0.94 27.90
N LEU A 168 11.73 0.64 27.54
CA LEU A 168 12.88 1.52 27.77
C LEU A 168 12.73 2.86 27.04
N TYR A 169 12.31 2.87 25.78
CA TYR A 169 12.06 4.11 25.02
C TYR A 169 10.97 4.96 25.67
N ARG A 170 9.91 4.35 26.20
CA ARG A 170 8.87 5.08 26.95
C ARG A 170 9.41 5.67 28.26
N ILE A 171 10.23 4.92 29.00
CA ILE A 171 10.86 5.38 30.25
C ILE A 171 11.81 6.56 29.96
N LEU A 172 12.61 6.46 28.90
CA LEU A 172 13.58 7.48 28.49
C LEU A 172 12.98 8.62 27.64
N ARG A 173 11.65 8.63 27.45
CA ARG A 173 10.89 9.63 26.64
C ARG A 173 11.39 9.79 25.20
N TYR A 174 11.92 8.72 24.61
CA TYR A 174 12.29 8.67 23.20
C TYR A 174 11.05 8.51 22.29
N PRO A 175 11.17 8.83 20.98
CA PRO A 175 10.08 8.64 20.01
C PRO A 175 9.54 7.22 20.01
N ALA A 176 8.23 7.07 19.84
CA ALA A 176 7.58 5.77 19.83
C ALA A 176 8.09 4.91 18.66
N LEU A 177 8.57 3.71 18.97
CA LEU A 177 8.90 2.70 17.97
C LEU A 177 7.62 2.04 17.46
N ALA A 178 7.49 1.98 16.14
CA ALA A 178 6.43 1.25 15.46
C ALA A 178 6.54 -0.25 15.72
N ARG A 179 5.42 -0.97 15.56
CA ARG A 179 5.36 -2.44 15.62
C ARG A 179 5.94 -3.14 14.38
N PHE A 180 6.89 -2.53 13.69
CA PHE A 180 7.62 -3.12 12.58
C PHE A 180 9.10 -3.22 12.95
N ALA A 181 9.71 -4.37 12.66
CA ALA A 181 11.13 -4.58 12.90
C ALA A 181 11.85 -4.97 11.60
N PRO A 182 13.13 -4.56 11.43
CA PRO A 182 13.96 -5.04 10.36
C PRO A 182 14.02 -6.55 10.36
N ASN A 183 13.81 -7.13 9.19
CA ASN A 183 13.87 -8.56 8.93
C ASN A 183 14.35 -8.76 7.49
N PRO A 184 15.63 -8.43 7.20
CA PRO A 184 16.14 -8.39 5.84
C PRO A 184 16.04 -9.76 5.17
N LEU A 185 15.61 -9.76 3.92
CA LEU A 185 15.65 -10.89 3.00
C LEU A 185 16.54 -10.50 1.82
N ARG A 186 17.32 -11.46 1.30
CA ARG A 186 17.94 -11.27 -0.01
C ARG A 186 16.91 -11.66 -1.06
N HIS A 187 16.45 -10.68 -1.81
CA HIS A 187 15.55 -10.87 -2.95
C HIS A 187 15.97 -9.93 -4.08
N ASP A 188 15.61 -10.28 -5.31
CA ASP A 188 15.97 -9.48 -6.49
C ASP A 188 14.79 -8.64 -7.01
N LEU A 189 13.78 -8.36 -6.16
CA LEU A 189 12.68 -7.48 -6.54
C LEU A 189 13.21 -6.07 -6.88
N PRO A 190 12.88 -5.53 -8.07
CA PRO A 190 13.44 -4.27 -8.55
C PRO A 190 12.72 -3.03 -8.00
N THR A 191 11.82 -3.20 -7.03
CA THR A 191 10.95 -2.12 -6.53
C THR A 191 10.65 -2.31 -5.05
N ALA A 192 10.21 -1.23 -4.42
CA ALA A 192 9.63 -1.25 -3.10
C ALA A 192 8.27 -1.98 -3.11
N TYR A 193 7.84 -2.59 -2.00
CA TYR A 193 6.60 -3.36 -1.97
C TYR A 193 5.96 -3.41 -0.58
N MET A 194 4.64 -3.55 -0.51
CA MET A 194 3.89 -3.76 0.73
C MET A 194 3.08 -5.05 0.67
N VAL A 195 3.23 -5.89 1.69
CA VAL A 195 2.39 -7.09 1.90
C VAL A 195 1.27 -6.74 2.85
N MET A 196 0.04 -6.68 2.35
CA MET A 196 -1.12 -6.27 3.12
C MET A 196 -2.29 -7.25 2.97
N GLU A 197 -3.27 -7.10 3.84
CA GLU A 197 -4.52 -7.84 3.79
C GLU A 197 -5.31 -7.52 2.53
N TYR A 198 -5.82 -8.56 1.87
CA TYR A 198 -6.77 -8.40 0.78
C TYR A 198 -8.17 -8.14 1.34
N VAL A 199 -8.77 -7.01 0.98
CA VAL A 199 -10.16 -6.69 1.31
C VAL A 199 -11.01 -7.08 0.12
N GLY A 200 -11.56 -8.30 0.17
CA GLY A 200 -12.47 -8.81 -0.86
C GLY A 200 -13.94 -8.52 -0.57
N SER A 201 -14.79 -8.95 -1.50
CA SER A 201 -16.26 -8.79 -1.42
C SER A 201 -16.89 -9.48 -0.20
N GLU A 202 -16.19 -10.45 0.40
CA GLU A 202 -16.59 -11.09 1.65
C GLU A 202 -16.51 -10.16 2.87
N VAL A 203 -15.68 -9.10 2.79
CA VAL A 203 -15.54 -8.11 3.86
C VAL A 203 -16.54 -6.96 3.65
N GLY A 204 -16.76 -6.57 2.40
CA GLY A 204 -17.69 -5.51 2.03
C GLY A 204 -17.59 -5.16 0.54
N GLN A 205 -18.49 -4.31 0.09
CA GLN A 205 -18.52 -3.78 -1.28
C GLN A 205 -18.05 -2.33 -1.30
N THR A 206 -17.51 -1.88 -2.44
CA THR A 206 -17.11 -0.49 -2.59
C THR A 206 -18.35 0.40 -2.58
N LEU A 207 -18.30 1.52 -1.86
CA LEU A 207 -19.43 2.44 -1.79
C LEU A 207 -19.84 2.96 -3.18
N SER A 208 -18.90 3.11 -4.11
CA SER A 208 -19.20 3.51 -5.50
C SER A 208 -20.16 2.56 -6.22
N ASP A 209 -20.12 1.27 -5.87
CA ASP A 209 -20.87 0.24 -6.57
C ASP A 209 -22.33 0.23 -6.10
N THR A 210 -22.59 0.66 -4.86
CA THR A 210 -23.92 0.68 -4.25
C THR A 210 -24.51 2.09 -4.09
N TRP A 211 -23.73 3.14 -4.33
CA TRP A 211 -24.10 4.53 -4.05
C TRP A 211 -25.41 4.94 -4.71
N ASP A 212 -25.54 4.77 -6.02
CA ASP A 212 -26.72 5.24 -6.76
C ASP A 212 -28.01 4.52 -6.34
N GLN A 213 -27.89 3.28 -5.86
CA GLN A 213 -29.03 2.49 -5.39
C GLN A 213 -29.42 2.84 -3.95
N GLN A 214 -28.44 3.14 -3.09
CA GLN A 214 -28.64 3.26 -1.64
C GLN A 214 -28.72 4.70 -1.13
N ARG A 215 -28.29 5.69 -1.91
CA ARG A 215 -28.26 7.10 -1.48
C ARG A 215 -29.64 7.69 -1.17
N GLU A 216 -30.69 7.14 -1.79
CA GLU A 216 -32.07 7.61 -1.62
C GLU A 216 -32.71 7.06 -0.35
N ASP A 217 -32.13 6.01 0.27
CA ASP A 217 -32.57 5.49 1.55
C ASP A 217 -32.01 6.35 2.71
N PRO A 218 -32.87 7.06 3.47
CA PRO A 218 -32.44 7.91 4.57
C PRO A 218 -31.66 7.17 5.65
N ALA A 219 -31.97 5.89 5.92
CA ALA A 219 -31.32 5.12 6.97
C ALA A 219 -29.87 4.77 6.61
N HIS A 220 -29.62 4.47 5.32
CA HIS A 220 -28.28 4.21 4.81
C HIS A 220 -27.42 5.47 4.84
N LEU A 221 -27.98 6.61 4.41
CA LEU A 221 -27.28 7.90 4.44
C LEU A 221 -26.96 8.33 5.88
N GLU A 222 -27.91 8.20 6.81
CA GLU A 222 -27.67 8.48 8.23
C GLU A 222 -26.54 7.61 8.79
N THR A 223 -26.53 6.32 8.47
CA THR A 223 -25.49 5.37 8.91
C THR A 223 -24.13 5.72 8.33
N LEU A 224 -24.05 6.10 7.06
CA LEU A 224 -22.82 6.54 6.41
C LEU A 224 -22.27 7.80 7.09
N CYS A 225 -23.08 8.85 7.24
CA CYS A 225 -22.70 10.10 7.89
C CYS A 225 -22.23 9.87 9.32
N ARG A 226 -22.96 9.08 10.10
CA ARG A 226 -22.59 8.71 11.47
C ARG A 226 -21.27 7.95 11.52
N SER A 227 -21.03 7.02 10.59
CA SER A 227 -19.79 6.25 10.53
C SER A 227 -18.60 7.10 10.13
N MET A 228 -18.76 8.00 9.14
CA MET A 228 -17.73 8.98 8.78
C MET A 228 -17.39 9.91 9.94
N ALA A 229 -18.39 10.42 10.66
CA ALA A 229 -18.17 11.25 11.84
C ALA A 229 -17.37 10.50 12.92
N ARG A 230 -17.70 9.24 13.19
CA ARG A 230 -16.94 8.40 14.14
C ARG A 230 -15.48 8.20 13.69
N ILE A 231 -15.25 7.95 12.40
CA ILE A 231 -13.90 7.84 11.85
C ILE A 231 -13.13 9.15 12.03
N MET A 232 -13.73 10.29 11.68
CA MET A 232 -13.09 11.61 11.85
C MET A 232 -12.75 11.91 13.32
N LEU A 233 -13.66 11.60 14.24
CA LEU A 233 -13.44 11.75 15.68
C LEU A 233 -12.33 10.80 16.19
N ALA A 234 -12.30 9.57 15.72
CA ALA A 234 -11.27 8.60 16.10
C ALA A 234 -9.87 9.03 15.60
N VAL A 235 -9.76 9.48 14.34
CA VAL A 235 -8.49 9.99 13.78
C VAL A 235 -8.01 11.26 14.49
N SER A 236 -8.93 12.16 14.85
CA SER A 236 -8.60 13.43 15.53
C SER A 236 -8.37 13.31 17.03
N ARG A 237 -8.62 12.13 17.63
CA ARG A 237 -8.48 11.90 19.08
C ARG A 237 -7.05 12.11 19.58
N VAL A 238 -6.05 11.84 18.74
CA VAL A 238 -4.64 12.02 19.09
C VAL A 238 -4.12 13.32 18.47
N PRO A 239 -3.84 14.36 19.29
CA PRO A 239 -3.36 15.63 18.77
C PRO A 239 -1.98 15.43 18.13
N GLN A 240 -1.80 15.98 16.93
CA GLN A 240 -0.53 15.94 16.24
C GLN A 240 0.35 17.12 16.69
N PRO A 241 1.64 16.90 16.99
CA PRO A 241 2.52 17.96 17.49
C PRO A 241 2.81 19.04 16.43
N ARG A 242 2.64 18.72 15.14
CA ARG A 242 2.80 19.65 14.01
C ARG A 242 2.04 19.14 12.79
N ILE A 243 1.83 20.03 11.83
CA ILE A 243 1.34 19.65 10.49
C ILE A 243 2.48 18.96 9.73
N GLY A 244 2.26 17.74 9.27
CA GLY A 244 3.17 17.04 8.38
C GLY A 244 2.62 15.69 7.92
N SER A 245 3.31 15.03 7.00
CA SER A 245 3.06 13.64 6.64
C SER A 245 3.78 12.72 7.61
N PHE A 246 3.12 11.63 8.01
CA PHE A 246 3.83 10.53 8.66
C PHE A 246 4.95 10.05 7.74
N ARG A 247 6.03 9.55 8.34
CA ARG A 247 7.19 8.98 7.66
C ARG A 247 7.77 7.88 8.53
N PHE A 248 7.94 6.70 7.95
CA PHE A 248 8.64 5.59 8.58
C PHE A 248 10.15 5.72 8.38
N ASN A 249 10.90 5.72 9.49
CA ASN A 249 12.36 5.81 9.49
C ASN A 249 13.00 4.42 9.65
N ASP A 250 14.24 4.28 9.18
CA ASP A 250 14.96 2.99 9.19
C ASP A 250 15.24 2.47 10.60
N ASP A 251 15.24 3.35 11.61
CA ASP A 251 15.38 2.99 13.02
C ASP A 251 14.09 2.37 13.61
N GLY A 252 13.00 2.34 12.84
CA GLY A 252 11.68 1.86 13.24
C GLY A 252 10.84 2.90 13.98
N THR A 253 11.22 4.17 13.97
CA THR A 253 10.41 5.27 14.50
C THR A 253 9.47 5.83 13.42
N ILE A 254 8.37 6.43 13.86
CA ILE A 254 7.47 7.21 13.00
C ILE A 254 7.65 8.67 13.36
N THR A 255 7.89 9.50 12.35
CA THR A 255 7.99 10.95 12.51
C THR A 255 7.03 11.65 11.57
N LEU A 256 6.63 12.88 11.90
CA LEU A 256 5.90 13.75 10.99
C LEU A 256 6.92 14.62 10.26
N ALA A 257 7.37 14.27 9.06
CA ALA A 257 8.61 14.84 8.49
C ALA A 257 8.42 15.75 7.26
N ASN A 258 7.35 15.60 6.47
CA ASN A 258 7.17 16.40 5.25
C ASN A 258 5.95 17.31 5.32
N ARG A 259 5.99 18.48 4.66
CA ARG A 259 4.76 19.17 4.28
C ARG A 259 4.10 18.35 3.14
N PRO A 260 2.76 18.26 3.05
CA PRO A 260 2.13 17.62 1.91
C PRO A 260 2.69 18.27 0.64
N LEU A 261 3.38 17.47 -0.19
CA LEU A 261 3.84 17.92 -1.50
C LEU A 261 2.58 18.28 -2.28
N ASN A 262 2.42 19.56 -2.65
CA ASN A 262 1.34 20.02 -3.51
C ASN A 262 1.49 19.35 -4.90
N ARG A 263 0.92 18.15 -5.06
CA ARG A 263 0.80 17.45 -6.36
C ARG A 263 -0.37 17.97 -7.23
N LEU A 264 -0.98 19.11 -6.87
CA LEU A 264 -2.21 19.60 -7.52
C LEU A 264 -2.01 20.54 -8.72
N TRP A 265 -0.79 20.80 -9.19
CA TRP A 265 -0.59 21.68 -10.36
C TRP A 265 0.50 21.15 -11.30
N GLN A 266 0.20 20.07 -12.00
CA GLN A 266 0.75 19.82 -13.33
C GLN A 266 -0.42 19.44 -14.23
N THR A 267 -1.19 20.46 -14.59
CA THR A 267 -2.09 20.51 -15.75
C THR A 267 -1.28 20.69 -17.01
#